data_AF-A0A2E7EJ86-F1
#
_entry.id   AF-A0A2E7EJ86-F1
#
_cell.length_a   1.000
_cell.length_b   1.000
_cell.length_c   1.000
_cell.angle_alpha   90.00
_cell.angle_beta   90.00
_cell.angle_gamma   90.00
#
_symmetry.space_group_name_H-M   'P 1'
#
loop_
_entity.id
_entity.type
_entity.pdbx_description
1 polymer ?
#
loop_
_entity_poly.entity_id
_entity_poly.type
_entity_poly.pdbx_seq_one_letter_code
_entity_poly.pdbx_strand_id
1 'polypeptide(L)'
;MTEGFFRLLINTVLCGGLWIMTWKSDLSRLLSSLIVFATLASVRDTFLSFTEDVPQWREISLIGANSRVSPVIESIASASWMIGGFMLIFASIAAIQKNQRQLKHRNERLETTVSTLKETQQKLVQRERLSALGQMAGGVAQDLNNTLAPIVAYSELLLKSGDLQGEQRIWLQCIHDGGLDMASTVNGLKRFYQNSESIQKAADLRPLIEQVAEMTKPL
;
A
#
# COMPACT_ATOMS: atom_id res chain seq x y z
N MET A 1 4.86 -0.71 -28.50
CA MET A 1 5.18 -1.42 -29.75
C MET A 1 4.84 -2.93 -29.70
N THR A 2 4.59 -3.51 -28.52
CA THR A 2 4.32 -4.94 -28.30
C THR A 2 2.87 -5.39 -28.53
N GLU A 3 1.87 -4.50 -28.45
CA GLU A 3 0.46 -4.88 -28.63
C GLU A 3 0.06 -5.21 -30.08
N GLY A 4 0.67 -4.54 -31.06
CA GLY A 4 0.39 -4.77 -32.48
C GLY A 4 0.83 -6.16 -32.95
N PHE A 5 2.01 -6.61 -32.49
CA PHE A 5 2.59 -7.90 -32.83
C PHE A 5 1.78 -9.07 -32.24
N PHE A 6 1.31 -8.94 -30.99
CA PHE A 6 0.52 -9.97 -30.33
C PHE A 6 -0.88 -10.13 -30.95
N ARG A 7 -1.51 -9.01 -31.36
CA ARG A 7 -2.79 -9.04 -32.10
C ARG A 7 -2.64 -9.71 -33.47
N LEU A 8 -1.54 -9.47 -34.18
CA LEU A 8 -1.27 -10.07 -35.48
C LEU A 8 -1.05 -11.59 -35.37
N LEU A 9 -0.31 -12.04 -34.36
CA LEU A 9 -0.10 -13.47 -34.09
C LEU A 9 -1.40 -14.19 -33.72
N ILE A 10 -2.21 -13.63 -32.82
CA ILE A 10 -3.50 -14.21 -32.43
C ILE A 10 -4.46 -14.30 -33.61
N ASN A 11 -4.54 -13.25 -34.44
CA ASN A 11 -5.43 -13.24 -35.60
C ASN A 11 -4.98 -14.25 -36.68
N THR A 12 -3.68 -14.47 -36.81
CA THR A 12 -3.10 -15.47 -37.73
C THR A 12 -3.39 -16.90 -37.25
N VAL A 13 -3.30 -17.17 -35.94
CA VAL A 13 -3.60 -18.48 -35.35
C VAL A 13 -5.11 -18.77 -35.36
N LEU A 14 -5.95 -17.77 -35.06
CA LEU A 14 -7.41 -17.90 -35.12
C LEU A 14 -7.91 -18.08 -36.56
N CYS A 15 -7.38 -17.34 -37.53
CA CYS A 15 -7.73 -17.53 -38.94
C CYS A 15 -7.26 -18.90 -39.46
N GLY A 16 -6.09 -19.39 -39.03
CA GLY A 16 -5.63 -20.75 -39.37
C GLY A 16 -6.48 -21.86 -38.75
N GLY A 17 -6.95 -21.68 -37.50
CA GLY A 17 -7.77 -22.66 -36.78
C GLY A 17 -9.22 -22.74 -37.25
N LEU A 18 -9.84 -21.60 -37.58
CA LEU A 18 -11.24 -21.58 -38.07
C LEU A 18 -11.39 -22.20 -39.46
N TRP A 19 -10.32 -22.16 -40.26
CA TRP A 19 -10.33 -22.58 -41.66
C TRP A 19 -10.19 -24.10 -41.85
N ILE A 20 -9.62 -24.82 -40.87
CA ILE A 20 -9.53 -26.29 -40.88
C ILE A 20 -10.91 -26.98 -40.77
N MET A 21 -11.94 -26.28 -40.29
CA MET A 21 -13.26 -26.86 -40.05
C MET A 21 -14.24 -26.83 -41.25
N THR A 22 -13.90 -26.17 -42.36
CA THR A 22 -14.81 -26.03 -43.52
C THR A 22 -14.18 -26.44 -44.85
N TRP A 23 -14.25 -27.75 -45.11
CA TRP A 23 -14.75 -28.37 -46.35
C TRP A 23 -14.27 -27.87 -47.75
N LYS A 24 -13.57 -28.80 -48.44
CA LYS A 24 -13.80 -29.30 -49.82
C LYS A 24 -14.02 -28.29 -50.97
N SER A 25 -12.94 -27.81 -51.59
CA SER A 25 -12.81 -27.60 -53.05
C SER A 25 -11.38 -27.16 -53.41
N ASP A 26 -10.83 -27.61 -54.54
CA ASP A 26 -9.41 -27.39 -54.90
C ASP A 26 -9.01 -25.92 -55.11
N LEU A 27 -9.97 -25.01 -55.36
CA LEU A 27 -9.71 -23.58 -55.54
C LEU A 27 -9.33 -22.86 -54.24
N SER A 28 -9.84 -23.33 -53.10
CA SER A 28 -9.57 -22.74 -51.79
C SER A 28 -8.18 -23.12 -51.24
N ARG A 29 -7.62 -24.25 -51.69
CA ARG A 29 -6.23 -24.67 -51.40
C ARG A 29 -5.19 -23.76 -52.04
N LEU A 30 -5.46 -23.27 -53.25
CA LEU A 30 -4.57 -22.34 -53.95
C LEU A 30 -4.68 -20.93 -53.36
N LEU A 31 -5.88 -20.51 -52.95
CA LEU A 31 -6.06 -19.21 -52.30
C LEU A 31 -5.49 -19.21 -50.88
N SER A 32 -5.63 -20.30 -50.11
CA SER A 32 -5.02 -20.38 -48.78
C SER A 32 -3.51 -20.54 -48.84
N SER A 33 -2.96 -21.29 -49.79
CA SER A 33 -1.51 -21.33 -49.98
C SER A 33 -0.97 -19.96 -50.36
N LEU A 34 -1.70 -19.18 -51.16
CA LEU A 34 -1.31 -17.83 -51.59
C LEU A 34 -1.47 -16.78 -50.47
N ILE A 35 -2.49 -16.91 -49.61
CA ILE A 35 -2.68 -16.07 -48.41
C ILE A 35 -1.65 -16.43 -47.33
N VAL A 36 -1.37 -17.72 -47.12
CA VAL A 36 -0.29 -18.21 -46.25
C VAL A 36 1.05 -17.73 -46.79
N PHE A 37 1.28 -17.77 -48.10
CA PHE A 37 2.49 -17.22 -48.72
C PHE A 37 2.60 -15.70 -48.52
N ALA A 38 1.51 -14.96 -48.70
CA ALA A 38 1.50 -13.50 -48.53
C ALA A 38 1.71 -13.09 -47.06
N THR A 39 1.15 -13.85 -46.11
CA THR A 39 1.37 -13.63 -44.68
C THR A 39 2.78 -14.03 -44.25
N LEU A 40 3.31 -15.16 -44.75
CA LEU A 40 4.72 -15.53 -44.55
C LEU A 40 5.68 -14.51 -45.17
N ALA A 41 5.36 -13.93 -46.33
CA ALA A 41 6.16 -12.88 -46.96
C ALA A 41 6.17 -11.60 -46.13
N SER A 42 5.03 -11.17 -45.60
CA SER A 42 4.94 -9.99 -44.72
C SER A 42 5.67 -10.19 -43.39
N VAL A 43 5.57 -11.39 -42.80
CA VAL A 43 6.34 -11.78 -41.61
C VAL A 43 7.84 -11.86 -41.92
N ARG A 44 8.23 -12.40 -43.08
CA ARG A 44 9.61 -12.42 -43.57
C ARG A 44 10.16 -11.00 -43.71
N ASP A 45 9.42 -10.08 -44.29
CA ASP A 45 9.90 -8.72 -44.55
C ASP A 45 10.01 -7.92 -43.23
N THR A 46 9.06 -8.12 -42.30
CA THR A 46 9.14 -7.57 -40.93
C THR A 46 10.31 -8.18 -40.15
N PHE A 47 10.61 -9.46 -40.34
CA PHE A 47 11.76 -10.12 -39.74
C PHE A 47 13.08 -9.68 -40.38
N LEU A 48 13.13 -9.46 -41.70
CA LEU A 48 14.30 -8.92 -42.39
C LEU A 48 14.67 -7.53 -41.86
N SER A 49 13.67 -6.68 -41.57
CA SER A 49 13.88 -5.38 -40.91
C SER A 49 14.42 -5.50 -39.48
N PHE A 50 14.20 -6.63 -38.81
CA PHE A 50 14.77 -6.94 -37.50
C PHE A 50 16.19 -7.52 -37.60
N THR A 51 16.53 -8.20 -38.69
CA THR A 51 17.87 -8.75 -38.96
C THR A 51 18.85 -7.75 -39.58
N GLU A 52 18.38 -6.56 -39.97
CA GLU A 52 19.20 -5.49 -40.57
C GLU A 52 20.28 -4.95 -39.60
N ASP A 53 20.14 -5.20 -38.30
CA ASP A 53 21.14 -4.91 -37.25
C ASP A 53 22.25 -5.98 -37.11
N VAL A 54 22.21 -7.08 -37.88
CA VAL A 54 23.21 -8.15 -37.83
C VAL A 54 24.05 -8.14 -39.13
N PRO A 55 25.24 -7.49 -39.14
CA PRO A 55 26.00 -7.19 -40.37
C PRO A 55 26.55 -8.40 -41.14
N GLN A 56 26.51 -9.62 -40.57
CA GLN A 56 27.07 -10.83 -41.19
C GLN A 56 26.21 -11.47 -42.30
N TRP A 57 24.91 -11.14 -42.42
CA TRP A 57 24.02 -11.85 -43.35
C TRP A 57 24.14 -11.42 -44.82
N ARG A 58 24.72 -10.24 -45.08
CA ARG A 58 24.84 -9.69 -46.45
C ARG A 58 25.87 -10.42 -47.31
N GLU A 59 26.89 -11.03 -46.70
CA GLU A 59 27.92 -11.80 -47.41
C GLU A 59 27.48 -13.25 -47.70
N ILE A 60 26.62 -13.82 -46.86
CA ILE A 60 26.13 -15.20 -47.00
C ILE A 60 25.19 -15.35 -48.21
N SER A 61 24.39 -14.32 -48.54
CA SER A 61 23.49 -14.34 -49.70
C SER A 61 24.23 -14.32 -51.05
N LEU A 62 25.45 -13.76 -51.10
CA LEU A 62 26.26 -13.68 -52.32
C LEU A 62 26.97 -14.99 -52.67
N ILE A 63 27.20 -15.87 -51.68
CA ILE A 63 27.85 -17.19 -51.89
C ILE A 63 26.88 -18.20 -52.54
N GLY A 64 25.56 -17.97 -52.48
CA GLY A 64 24.53 -18.85 -53.02
C GLY A 64 24.36 -18.84 -54.56
N ALA A 65 25.10 -18.00 -55.29
CA ALA A 65 24.88 -17.77 -56.73
C ALA A 65 25.63 -18.74 -57.68
N ASN A 66 26.47 -19.66 -57.18
CA ASN A 66 27.18 -20.63 -58.04
C ASN A 66 26.80 -22.09 -57.71
N SER A 67 26.40 -22.80 -58.75
CA SER A 67 25.55 -24.01 -58.74
C SER A 67 26.25 -25.30 -58.31
N ARG A 68 25.83 -25.84 -57.14
CA ARG A 68 25.71 -27.28 -56.75
C ARG A 68 25.41 -27.49 -55.25
N VAL A 69 25.38 -26.41 -54.46
CA VAL A 69 25.18 -26.46 -52.99
C VAL A 69 23.71 -26.12 -52.58
N SER A 70 22.80 -25.94 -53.55
CA SER A 70 21.49 -25.30 -53.30
C SER A 70 20.51 -26.04 -52.37
N PRO A 71 20.32 -27.37 -52.40
CA PRO A 71 19.32 -28.00 -51.53
C PRO A 71 19.78 -28.07 -50.06
N VAL A 72 21.10 -28.14 -49.83
CA VAL A 72 21.68 -28.18 -48.48
C VAL A 72 21.58 -26.81 -47.81
N ILE A 73 21.83 -25.73 -48.56
CA ILE A 73 21.68 -24.35 -48.04
C ILE A 73 20.22 -24.02 -47.74
N GLU A 74 19.26 -24.46 -48.56
CA GLU A 74 17.82 -24.29 -48.26
C GLU A 74 17.37 -25.08 -47.02
N SER A 75 17.87 -26.30 -46.84
CA SER A 75 17.61 -27.11 -45.63
C SER A 75 18.25 -26.50 -44.37
N ILE A 76 19.45 -25.93 -44.47
CA ILE A 76 20.11 -25.26 -43.35
C ILE A 76 19.42 -23.93 -43.03
N ALA A 77 19.00 -23.18 -44.04
CA ALA A 77 18.27 -21.94 -43.87
C ALA A 77 16.94 -22.17 -43.14
N SER A 78 16.12 -23.13 -43.59
CA SER A 78 14.84 -23.47 -42.93
C SER A 78 15.00 -23.94 -41.48
N ALA A 79 16.06 -24.70 -41.18
CA ALA A 79 16.40 -25.06 -39.80
C ALA A 79 16.80 -23.82 -38.95
N SER A 80 17.57 -22.89 -39.54
CA SER A 80 17.92 -21.61 -38.89
C SER A 80 16.69 -20.76 -38.57
N TRP A 81 15.71 -20.71 -39.47
CA TRP A 81 14.43 -20.04 -39.25
C TRP A 81 13.62 -20.68 -38.12
N MET A 82 13.58 -22.02 -38.03
CA MET A 82 12.93 -22.71 -36.91
C MET A 82 13.61 -22.40 -35.58
N ILE A 83 14.94 -22.45 -35.54
CA ILE A 83 15.72 -22.17 -34.32
C ILE A 83 15.50 -20.72 -33.85
N GLY A 84 15.52 -19.75 -34.77
CA GLY A 84 15.25 -18.34 -34.45
C GLY A 84 13.83 -18.11 -33.92
N GLY A 85 12.82 -18.75 -34.55
CA GLY A 85 11.44 -18.70 -34.09
C GLY A 85 11.25 -19.27 -32.69
N PHE A 86 11.83 -20.45 -32.40
CA PHE A 86 11.81 -21.03 -31.06
C PHE A 86 12.51 -20.13 -30.03
N MET A 87 13.67 -19.55 -30.37
CA MET A 87 14.41 -18.66 -29.47
C MET A 87 13.61 -17.41 -29.07
N LEU A 88 12.85 -16.82 -29.99
CA LEU A 88 11.95 -15.69 -29.72
C LEU A 88 10.79 -16.08 -28.79
N ILE A 89 10.19 -17.25 -29.00
CA ILE A 89 9.10 -17.76 -28.14
C ILE A 89 9.63 -18.01 -26.73
N PHE A 90 10.79 -18.64 -26.59
CA PHE A 90 11.45 -18.85 -25.29
C PHE A 90 11.74 -17.52 -24.57
N ALA A 91 12.29 -16.52 -25.28
CA ALA A 91 12.55 -15.19 -24.73
C ALA A 91 11.26 -14.50 -24.27
N SER A 92 10.17 -14.60 -25.05
CA SER A 92 8.86 -14.04 -24.70
C SER A 92 8.26 -14.71 -23.46
N ILE A 93 8.33 -16.04 -23.36
CA ILE A 93 7.85 -16.79 -22.18
C ILE A 93 8.64 -16.38 -20.93
N ALA A 94 9.97 -16.25 -21.04
CA ALA A 94 10.81 -15.81 -19.94
C ALA A 94 10.46 -14.37 -19.48
N ALA A 95 10.21 -13.46 -20.43
CA ALA A 95 9.79 -12.10 -20.14
C ALA A 95 8.43 -12.05 -19.42
N ILE A 96 7.46 -12.85 -19.88
CA ILE A 96 6.13 -12.94 -19.25
C ILE A 96 6.24 -13.46 -17.82
N GLN A 97 7.05 -14.51 -17.58
CA GLN A 97 7.25 -15.03 -16.24
C GLN A 97 7.88 -14.00 -15.30
N LYS A 98 8.85 -13.21 -15.78
CA LYS A 98 9.46 -12.13 -15.00
C LYS A 98 8.43 -11.08 -14.61
N ASN A 99 7.57 -10.67 -15.55
CA ASN A 99 6.50 -9.70 -15.28
C ASN A 99 5.46 -10.24 -14.28
N GLN A 100 5.10 -11.52 -14.38
CA GLN A 100 4.19 -12.18 -13.43
C GLN A 100 4.77 -12.20 -12.01
N ARG A 101 6.06 -12.51 -11.87
CA ARG A 101 6.75 -12.46 -10.56
C ARG A 101 6.76 -11.04 -9.98
N GLN A 102 7.05 -10.03 -10.82
CA GLN A 102 7.02 -8.63 -10.39
C GLN A 102 5.62 -8.19 -9.96
N LEU A 103 4.59 -8.57 -10.70
CA LEU A 103 3.20 -8.29 -10.33
C LEU A 103 2.83 -8.95 -8.99
N LYS A 104 3.20 -10.22 -8.81
CA LYS A 104 2.96 -10.94 -7.55
C LYS A 104 3.64 -10.26 -6.37
N HIS A 105 4.93 -9.93 -6.49
CA HIS A 105 5.66 -9.23 -5.44
C HIS A 105 5.13 -7.83 -5.17
N ARG A 106 4.68 -7.10 -6.21
CA ARG A 106 4.02 -5.80 -6.02
C ARG A 106 2.70 -5.96 -5.28
N ASN A 107 1.91 -6.98 -5.60
CA ASN A 107 0.64 -7.24 -4.92
C ASN A 107 0.86 -7.62 -3.45
N GLU A 108 1.81 -8.52 -3.17
CA GLU A 108 2.20 -8.88 -1.78
C GLU A 108 2.66 -7.63 -1.00
N ARG A 109 3.44 -6.75 -1.65
CA ARG A 109 3.89 -5.49 -1.03
C ARG A 109 2.73 -4.50 -0.81
N LEU A 110 1.77 -4.44 -1.73
CA LEU A 110 0.56 -3.64 -1.58
C LEU A 110 -0.29 -4.16 -0.43
N GLU A 111 -0.55 -5.46 -0.36
CA GLU A 111 -1.33 -6.10 0.71
C GLU A 111 -0.70 -5.87 2.09
N THR A 112 0.61 -6.07 2.21
CA THR A 112 1.34 -5.80 3.47
C THR A 112 1.32 -4.31 3.85
N THR A 113 1.47 -3.41 2.88
CA THR A 113 1.39 -1.96 3.13
C THR A 113 -0.02 -1.54 3.55
N VAL A 114 -1.06 -2.10 2.92
CA VAL A 114 -2.46 -1.83 3.27
C VAL A 114 -2.78 -2.36 4.67
N SER A 115 -2.32 -3.57 5.01
CA SER A 115 -2.51 -4.14 6.36
C SER A 115 -1.84 -3.28 7.43
N THR A 116 -0.57 -2.92 7.23
CA THR A 116 0.17 -2.09 8.19
C THR A 116 -0.43 -0.69 8.31
N LEU A 117 -0.90 -0.10 7.22
CA LEU A 117 -1.59 1.19 7.23
C LEU A 117 -2.90 1.10 8.01
N LYS A 118 -3.71 0.07 7.78
CA LYS A 118 -4.98 -0.16 8.49
C LYS A 118 -4.76 -0.33 10.00
N GLU A 119 -3.79 -1.13 10.40
CA GLU A 119 -3.43 -1.30 11.82
C GLU A 119 -2.97 0.01 12.45
N THR A 120 -2.18 0.80 11.72
CA THR A 120 -1.69 2.10 12.19
C THR A 120 -2.83 3.10 12.33
N GLN A 121 -3.75 3.16 11.35
CA GLN A 121 -4.94 4.00 11.43
C GLN A 121 -5.84 3.61 12.60
N GLN A 122 -6.05 2.32 12.85
CA GLN A 122 -6.83 1.86 14.01
C GLN A 122 -6.17 2.30 15.32
N LYS A 123 -4.84 2.17 15.43
CA LYS A 123 -4.08 2.67 16.60
C LYS A 123 -4.18 4.18 16.74
N LEU A 124 -4.12 4.94 15.64
CA LEU A 124 -4.27 6.40 15.65
C LEU A 124 -5.67 6.82 16.11
N VAL A 125 -6.72 6.25 15.53
CA VAL A 125 -8.12 6.52 15.93
C VAL A 125 -8.33 6.19 17.40
N GLN A 126 -7.79 5.07 17.89
CA GLN A 126 -7.89 4.72 19.31
C GLN A 126 -7.19 5.73 20.20
N ARG A 127 -5.99 6.20 19.81
CA ARG A 127 -5.26 7.24 20.55
C ARG A 127 -6.00 8.57 20.56
N GLU A 128 -6.56 8.97 19.42
CA GLU A 128 -7.31 10.22 19.30
C GLU A 128 -8.58 10.20 20.15
N ARG A 129 -9.29 9.07 20.18
CA ARG A 129 -10.44 8.87 21.08
C ARG A 129 -10.04 8.97 22.55
N LEU A 130 -8.93 8.35 22.94
CA LEU A 130 -8.42 8.42 24.32
C LEU A 130 -7.98 9.84 24.70
N SER A 131 -7.34 10.57 23.79
CA SER A 131 -6.96 11.98 23.98
C SER A 131 -8.19 12.87 24.15
N ALA A 132 -9.18 12.76 23.26
CA ALA A 132 -10.43 13.50 23.39
C ALA A 132 -11.15 13.20 24.72
N LEU A 133 -11.22 11.93 25.11
CA LEU A 133 -11.76 11.50 26.40
C LEU A 133 -10.94 12.07 27.57
N GLY A 134 -9.61 12.12 27.48
CA GLY A 134 -8.75 12.64 28.52
C GLY A 134 -8.86 14.15 28.71
N GLN A 135 -9.00 14.90 27.62
CA GLN A 135 -9.27 16.35 27.67
C GLN A 135 -10.62 16.64 28.32
N MET A 136 -11.67 15.91 27.93
CA MET A 136 -13.00 16.05 28.55
C MET A 136 -12.99 15.63 30.03
N ALA A 137 -12.36 14.49 30.35
CA ALA A 137 -12.24 14.00 31.71
C ALA A 137 -11.41 14.95 32.59
N GLY A 138 -10.39 15.60 32.04
CA GLY A 138 -9.61 16.62 32.73
C GLY A 138 -10.44 17.84 33.12
N GLY A 139 -11.30 18.33 32.20
CA GLY A 139 -12.25 19.39 32.47
C GLY A 139 -13.27 19.00 33.55
N VAL A 140 -13.91 17.83 33.39
CA VAL A 140 -14.88 17.31 34.38
C VAL A 140 -14.22 17.09 35.74
N ALA A 141 -13.00 16.54 35.78
CA ALA A 141 -12.27 16.35 37.03
C ALA A 141 -11.92 17.67 37.71
N GLN A 142 -11.58 18.71 36.94
CA GLN A 142 -11.35 20.04 37.47
C GLN A 142 -12.62 20.63 38.08
N ASP A 143 -13.76 20.54 37.38
CA ASP A 143 -15.04 21.04 37.86
C ASP A 143 -15.51 20.29 39.11
N LEU A 144 -15.36 18.96 39.15
CA LEU A 144 -15.69 18.16 40.32
C LEU A 144 -14.83 18.56 41.52
N ASN A 145 -13.51 18.67 41.35
CA ASN A 145 -12.63 19.12 42.42
C ASN A 145 -12.98 20.55 42.88
N ASN A 146 -13.37 21.44 41.96
CA ASN A 146 -13.83 22.79 42.30
C ASN A 146 -15.09 22.78 43.17
N THR A 147 -16.03 21.84 42.94
CA THR A 147 -17.25 21.70 43.76
C THR A 147 -17.02 20.98 45.09
N LEU A 148 -16.11 20.00 45.13
CA LEU A 148 -15.80 19.22 46.34
C LEU A 148 -14.94 20.02 47.32
N ALA A 149 -14.03 20.87 46.84
CA ALA A 149 -13.14 21.67 47.67
C ALA A 149 -13.86 22.48 48.77
N PRO A 150 -14.91 23.28 48.48
CA PRO A 150 -15.62 24.01 49.53
C PRO A 150 -16.38 23.08 50.47
N ILE A 151 -16.93 21.96 49.99
CA ILE A 151 -17.66 20.99 50.84
C ILE A 151 -16.73 20.37 51.89
N VAL A 152 -15.54 19.93 51.46
CA VAL A 152 -14.52 19.39 52.36
C VAL A 152 -14.00 20.49 53.30
N ALA A 153 -13.72 21.69 52.78
CA ALA A 153 -13.21 22.79 53.60
C ALA A 153 -14.20 23.24 54.68
N TYR A 154 -15.48 23.43 54.34
CA TYR A 154 -16.49 23.84 55.33
C TYR A 154 -16.79 22.73 56.34
N SER A 155 -16.84 21.47 55.91
CA SER A 155 -17.02 20.35 56.84
C SER A 155 -15.82 20.22 57.80
N GLU A 156 -14.58 20.41 57.31
CA GLU A 156 -13.39 20.43 58.16
C GLU A 156 -13.40 21.59 59.17
N LEU A 157 -13.78 22.81 58.74
CA LEU A 157 -13.89 23.98 59.63
C LEU A 157 -14.93 23.77 60.73
N LEU A 158 -16.10 23.22 60.38
CA LEU A 158 -17.18 22.93 61.32
C LEU A 158 -16.83 21.78 62.28
N LEU A 159 -16.08 20.77 61.84
CA LEU A 159 -15.55 19.73 62.71
C LEU A 159 -14.51 20.28 63.71
N LYS A 160 -13.74 21.30 63.32
CA LYS A 160 -12.73 21.96 64.15
C LYS A 160 -13.31 22.99 65.13
N SER A 161 -14.48 23.58 64.86
CA SER A 161 -15.07 24.60 65.73
C SER A 161 -15.56 24.06 67.09
N GLY A 162 -15.73 22.74 67.22
CA GLY A 162 -16.02 22.08 68.50
C GLY A 162 -17.47 22.19 68.99
N ASP A 163 -18.33 22.89 68.25
CA ASP A 163 -19.72 23.19 68.62
C ASP A 163 -20.71 22.03 68.32
N LEU A 164 -20.23 20.98 67.65
CA LEU A 164 -21.06 19.85 67.21
C LEU A 164 -20.95 18.66 68.18
N GLN A 165 -22.10 18.13 68.61
CA GLN A 165 -22.19 16.99 69.52
C GLN A 165 -23.07 15.86 68.97
N GLY A 166 -22.88 14.64 69.48
CA GLY A 166 -23.70 13.48 69.13
C GLY A 166 -23.71 13.15 67.64
N GLU A 167 -24.90 12.88 67.09
CA GLU A 167 -25.08 12.44 65.70
C GLU A 167 -24.63 13.47 64.66
N GLN A 168 -24.74 14.77 64.94
CA GLN A 168 -24.39 15.83 63.99
C GLN A 168 -22.90 15.82 63.64
N ARG A 169 -22.06 15.55 64.64
CA ARG A 169 -20.62 15.38 64.43
C ARG A 169 -20.35 14.16 63.55
N ILE A 170 -21.03 13.04 63.80
CA ILE A 170 -20.86 11.80 63.02
C ILE A 170 -21.25 12.03 61.56
N TRP A 171 -22.40 12.65 61.29
CA TRP A 171 -22.84 12.94 59.92
C TRP A 171 -21.86 13.87 59.20
N LEU A 172 -21.40 14.93 59.86
CA LEU A 172 -20.45 15.86 59.27
C LEU A 172 -19.11 15.18 58.97
N GLN A 173 -18.68 14.25 59.82
CA GLN A 173 -17.48 13.46 59.62
C GLN A 173 -17.62 12.50 58.44
N CYS A 174 -18.78 11.85 58.28
CA CYS A 174 -19.07 11.07 57.08
C CYS A 174 -19.07 11.92 55.79
N ILE A 175 -19.60 13.14 55.83
CA ILE A 175 -19.58 14.06 54.67
C ILE A 175 -18.15 14.45 54.31
N HIS A 176 -17.34 14.80 55.31
CA HIS A 176 -15.93 15.16 55.13
C HIS A 176 -15.13 13.99 54.51
N ASP A 177 -15.21 12.81 55.12
CA ASP A 177 -14.45 11.64 54.70
C ASP A 177 -14.90 11.17 53.31
N GLY A 178 -16.21 11.19 53.03
CA GLY A 178 -16.74 10.91 51.70
C GLY A 178 -16.29 11.92 50.64
N GLY A 179 -16.19 13.21 51.00
CA GLY A 179 -15.66 14.26 50.13
C GLY A 179 -14.19 14.06 49.78
N LEU A 180 -13.37 13.68 50.77
CA LEU A 180 -11.96 13.32 50.55
C LEU A 180 -11.79 12.10 49.66
N ASP A 181 -12.59 11.05 49.89
CA ASP A 181 -12.55 9.83 49.07
C ASP A 181 -12.92 10.13 47.61
N MET A 182 -13.95 10.94 47.38
CA MET A 182 -14.33 11.38 46.03
C MET A 182 -13.23 12.19 45.36
N ALA A 183 -12.61 13.14 46.08
CA ALA A 183 -11.50 13.94 45.56
C ALA A 183 -10.30 13.05 45.18
N SER A 184 -9.99 12.02 45.99
CA SER A 184 -8.93 11.06 45.69
C SER A 184 -9.24 10.23 44.44
N THR A 185 -10.49 9.78 44.29
CA THR A 185 -10.97 8.99 43.15
C THR A 185 -10.91 9.78 41.85
N VAL A 186 -11.39 11.04 41.87
CA VAL A 186 -11.35 11.95 40.72
C VAL A 186 -9.91 12.25 40.30
N ASN A 187 -9.01 12.46 41.26
CA ASN A 187 -7.59 12.65 40.98
C ASN A 187 -6.92 11.38 40.40
N GLY A 188 -7.30 10.20 40.86
CA GLY A 188 -6.86 8.93 40.27
C GLY A 188 -7.28 8.79 38.80
N LEU A 189 -8.54 9.11 38.51
CA LEU A 189 -9.10 9.11 37.16
C LEU A 189 -8.37 10.11 36.24
N LYS A 190 -8.14 11.34 36.72
CA LYS A 190 -7.38 12.37 36.02
C LYS A 190 -5.97 11.89 35.64
N ARG A 191 -5.24 11.28 36.56
CA ARG A 191 -3.88 10.77 36.32
C ARG A 191 -3.85 9.65 35.29
N PHE A 192 -4.84 8.76 35.30
CA PHE A 192 -4.97 7.69 34.32
C PHE A 192 -5.08 8.23 32.90
N TYR A 193 -5.93 9.24 32.68
CA TYR A 193 -6.12 9.81 31.36
C TYR A 193 -5.00 10.76 30.91
N GLN A 194 -4.34 11.47 31.84
CA GLN A 194 -3.19 12.32 31.51
C GLN A 194 -1.95 11.52 31.09
N ASN A 195 -1.74 10.32 31.67
CA ASN A 195 -0.57 9.49 31.33
C ASN A 195 -0.65 8.86 29.93
N SER A 196 -1.86 8.69 29.38
CA SER A 196 -2.04 8.25 27.97
C SER A 196 -1.65 9.31 26.93
N GLU A 197 -1.42 10.55 27.37
CA GLU A 197 -1.20 11.72 26.52
C GLU A 197 0.24 12.25 26.53
N SER A 198 1.20 11.58 27.18
CA SER A 198 2.62 12.01 27.21
C SER A 198 3.33 11.78 25.86
N ILE A 199 2.77 12.32 24.78
CA ILE A 199 3.55 12.93 23.72
C ILE A 199 3.98 14.27 24.31
N GLN A 200 5.23 14.38 24.75
CA GLN A 200 5.84 15.68 25.02
C GLN A 200 5.70 16.52 23.74
N LYS A 201 4.65 17.32 23.62
CA LYS A 201 4.66 18.45 22.70
C LYS A 201 5.77 19.34 23.22
N ALA A 202 6.75 19.67 22.37
CA ALA A 202 7.75 20.67 22.67
C ALA A 202 7.01 21.96 23.02
N ALA A 203 6.79 22.19 24.31
CA ALA A 203 6.20 23.40 24.81
C ALA A 203 7.29 24.46 24.71
N ASP A 204 7.00 25.55 24.00
CA ASP A 204 7.89 26.71 24.04
C ASP A 204 7.86 27.23 25.48
N LEU A 205 8.95 27.00 26.20
CA LEU A 205 9.10 27.33 27.62
C LEU A 205 9.22 28.85 27.84
N ARG A 206 9.50 29.61 26.77
CA ARG A 206 9.72 31.05 26.81
C ARG A 206 8.53 31.84 27.36
N PRO A 207 7.29 31.67 26.86
CA PRO A 207 6.11 32.33 27.44
C PRO A 207 5.84 31.93 28.90
N LEU A 208 6.14 30.69 29.30
CA LEU A 208 5.96 30.25 30.68
C LEU A 208 6.95 30.93 31.64
N ILE A 209 8.19 31.11 31.20
CA ILE A 209 9.24 31.78 31.98
C ILE A 209 8.92 33.26 32.13
N GLU A 210 8.42 33.93 31.09
CA GLU A 210 7.98 35.34 31.15
C GLU A 210 6.82 35.54 32.13
N GLN A 211 5.84 34.62 32.12
CA GLN A 211 4.69 34.70 33.02
C GLN A 211 5.08 34.50 34.49
N VAL A 212 5.98 33.56 34.78
CA VAL A 212 6.51 33.34 36.14
C VAL A 212 7.40 34.50 36.57
N ALA A 213 8.19 35.07 35.66
CA ALA A 213 9.01 36.25 35.93
C ALA A 213 8.17 37.49 36.23
N GLU A 214 7.01 37.68 35.58
CA GLU A 214 6.07 38.75 35.91
C GLU A 214 5.41 38.55 37.28
N MET A 215 5.02 37.31 37.61
CA MET A 215 4.43 36.99 38.92
C MET A 215 5.40 37.10 40.10
N THR A 216 6.71 37.07 39.83
CA THR A 216 7.77 37.12 40.87
C THR A 216 8.45 38.49 40.96
N LYS A 217 7.97 39.52 40.24
CA LYS A 217 8.47 40.88 40.46
C LYS A 217 8.05 41.35 41.86
N PRO A 218 9.01 41.77 42.73
CA PRO A 218 8.65 42.36 44.00
C PRO A 218 7.95 43.69 43.75
N LEU A 219 6.91 43.95 44.56
CA LEU A 219 6.15 45.21 44.60
C LEU A 219 7.07 46.43 44.77
#